data_AF-A0A1X4HWS8-F1
#
_entry.id   AF-A0A1X4HWS8-F1
#
_cell.length_a   1.000
_cell.length_b   1.000
_cell.length_c   1.000
_cell.angle_alpha   90.00
_cell.angle_beta   90.00
_cell.angle_gamma   90.00
#
_symmetry.space_group_name_H-M   'P 1'
#
loop_
_entity.id
_entity.type
_entity.pdbx_description
1 polymer ?
#
loop_
_entity_poly.entity_id
_entity_poly.type
_entity_poly.pdbx_seq_one_letter_code
_entity_poly.pdbx_strand_id
1 'polypeptide(L)'
;MSKLIEAVRGGRTDDVVTIVNGMTAAERRGELPALKALRKEFRDAWVTPQLQAASPALLVAGVAGQSGAAAVASWLTASGWERMWVAEKRFIPMLEERPAEWLTELAHRIAERLRQSPYLRPMVAGLFTAGGTGQALNSGHSNKDNPWLLALARLTAEGTLDRATMVDGCLGRLLRGGTAVDQRASHRLLLDLDLSAEEHAGRVADWRALAADALQPVAVHVQSVLAELALTGSLPTHDLADMTRAVLTRPEKNLVRAQLKLLDTVVTRDTATADALLPAASHALTHEDTEAQERALKLIERHGTHLTDALSREEILTSAAPIAPGLRTRVVEALGTGAEEALQAAGEDTLPPVPSPVALASPPASVAETAEETGALLASHGILPVADFERTLDGLVRWAHEDRAALLEALEPVAATRWWSRTCRRPLPDDSVPSAFAPSHVRFTPRLALDLVLAGLHQRITPRTAKAVLDGGGAHAGCLPDGPFRARFWEIAHRLLTDPQPFLLSTPSWDNGLLEPGELTDRLKTYQRLGAHVGACDFAQALLRVRTTDRAAAEAAAERAALLGTPEGRRLADWLRTGGL
;
A
#
# COMPACT_ATOMS: atom_id res chain seq x y z
N MET A 1 22.00 35.57 -11.03
CA MET A 1 20.71 34.85 -10.94
C MET A 1 20.55 34.46 -9.47
N SER A 2 19.35 34.55 -8.88
CA SER A 2 19.17 34.20 -7.46
C SER A 2 19.35 32.69 -7.24
N LYS A 3 19.85 32.28 -6.06
CA LYS A 3 19.96 30.86 -5.67
C LYS A 3 18.62 30.13 -5.78
N LEU A 4 17.52 30.83 -5.51
CA LEU A 4 16.16 30.30 -5.66
C LEU A 4 15.84 30.01 -7.14
N ILE A 5 16.15 30.94 -8.04
CA ILE A 5 15.87 30.80 -9.48
C ILE A 5 16.75 29.70 -10.11
N GLU A 6 17.99 29.54 -9.64
CA GLU A 6 18.88 28.44 -10.03
C GLU A 6 18.38 27.07 -9.56
N ALA A 7 17.85 26.98 -8.34
CA ALA A 7 17.21 25.77 -7.83
C ALA A 7 15.94 25.42 -8.61
N VAL A 8 15.12 26.43 -8.94
CA VAL A 8 13.91 26.26 -9.74
C VAL A 8 14.23 25.78 -11.15
N ARG A 9 15.15 26.42 -11.87
CA ARG A 9 15.54 25.99 -13.23
C ARG A 9 16.14 24.58 -13.25
N GLY A 10 16.81 24.18 -12.16
CA GLY A 10 17.38 22.84 -12.01
C GLY A 10 16.41 21.75 -11.55
N GLY A 11 15.14 22.08 -11.28
CA GLY A 11 14.16 21.11 -10.78
C GLY A 11 14.45 20.58 -9.37
N ARG A 12 15.28 21.27 -8.59
CA ARG A 12 15.66 20.85 -7.23
C ARG A 12 14.63 21.34 -6.21
N THR A 13 13.47 20.70 -6.15
CA THR A 13 12.37 21.17 -5.29
C THR A 13 12.71 21.13 -3.80
N ASP A 14 13.50 20.16 -3.33
CA ASP A 14 13.91 20.11 -1.91
C ASP A 14 14.78 21.32 -1.53
N ASP A 15 15.74 21.68 -2.39
CA ASP A 15 16.55 22.90 -2.22
C ASP A 15 15.66 24.15 -2.18
N VAL A 16 14.63 24.21 -3.05
CA VAL A 16 13.67 25.33 -3.05
C VAL A 16 12.95 25.44 -1.71
N VAL A 17 12.46 24.34 -1.14
CA VAL A 17 11.80 24.35 0.19
C VAL A 17 12.75 24.87 1.26
N THR A 18 13.98 24.34 1.30
CA THR A 18 14.99 24.76 2.27
C THR A 18 15.34 26.24 2.14
N ILE A 19 15.58 26.72 0.91
CA ILE A 19 15.90 28.12 0.62
C ILE A 19 14.76 29.02 1.07
N VAL A 20 13.53 28.69 0.68
CA VAL A 20 12.36 29.52 0.94
C VAL A 20 11.99 29.57 2.43
N ASN A 21 12.17 28.47 3.16
CA ASN A 21 11.98 28.43 4.61
C ASN A 21 13.03 29.27 5.36
N GLY A 22 14.24 29.39 4.81
CA GLY A 22 15.30 30.26 5.35
C GLY A 22 15.15 31.75 4.98
N MET A 23 14.25 32.11 4.07
CA MET A 23 14.02 33.50 3.63
C MET A 23 12.99 34.21 4.50
N THR A 24 13.11 35.53 4.62
CA THR A 24 12.08 36.40 5.17
C THR A 24 10.91 36.58 4.19
N ALA A 25 9.75 37.00 4.69
CA ALA A 25 8.60 37.33 3.84
C ALA A 25 8.85 38.49 2.86
N ALA A 26 9.81 39.38 3.15
CA ALA A 26 10.21 40.44 2.23
C ALA A 26 11.07 39.91 1.09
N GLU A 27 12.05 39.05 1.39
CA GLU A 27 12.91 38.42 0.39
C GLU A 27 12.11 37.50 -0.54
N ARG A 28 11.20 36.68 0.00
CA ARG A 28 10.32 35.81 -0.81
C ARG A 28 9.46 36.62 -1.78
N ARG A 29 8.95 37.79 -1.35
CA ARG A 29 8.19 38.71 -2.22
C ARG A 29 9.09 39.36 -3.28
N GLY A 30 10.34 39.66 -2.97
CA GLY A 30 11.33 40.21 -3.89
C GLY A 30 11.64 39.32 -5.09
N GLU A 31 11.54 37.99 -4.92
CA GLU A 31 11.79 37.01 -6.00
C GLU A 31 10.59 36.79 -6.94
N LEU A 32 9.38 37.26 -6.58
CA LEU A 32 8.16 37.04 -7.36
C LEU A 32 8.22 37.53 -8.82
N PRO A 33 8.81 38.70 -9.15
CA PRO A 33 8.94 39.14 -10.54
C PRO A 33 9.74 38.15 -11.39
N ALA A 34 10.83 37.60 -10.85
CA ALA A 34 11.67 36.62 -11.53
C ALA A 34 10.94 35.28 -11.72
N LEU A 35 10.19 34.81 -10.71
CA LEU A 35 9.36 33.61 -10.81
C LEU A 35 8.22 33.78 -11.84
N LYS A 36 7.59 34.96 -11.91
CA LYS A 36 6.57 35.28 -12.93
C LYS A 36 7.15 35.31 -14.34
N ALA A 37 8.35 35.85 -14.51
CA ALA A 37 9.05 35.83 -15.80
C ALA A 37 9.38 34.39 -16.23
N LEU A 38 9.90 33.58 -15.30
CA LEU A 38 10.19 32.17 -15.57
C LEU A 38 8.94 31.36 -15.92
N ARG A 39 7.81 31.66 -15.26
CA ARG A 39 6.52 31.06 -15.60
C ARG A 39 6.03 31.42 -17.00
N LYS A 40 6.24 32.66 -17.44
CA LYS A 40 5.90 33.10 -18.79
C LYS A 40 6.77 32.36 -19.82
N GLU A 41 8.08 32.30 -19.57
CA GLU A 41 9.04 31.54 -20.39
C GLU A 41 8.62 30.07 -20.53
N PHE A 42 8.20 29.42 -19.44
CA PHE A 42 7.81 28.01 -19.46
C PHE A 42 6.48 27.76 -20.18
N ARG A 43 5.57 28.74 -20.16
CA ARG A 43 4.29 28.66 -20.88
C ARG A 43 4.48 28.77 -22.39
N ASP A 44 5.38 29.64 -22.82
CA ASP A 44 5.59 29.96 -24.23
C ASP A 44 6.57 28.96 -24.91
N ALA A 45 7.20 28.06 -24.14
CA ALA A 45 8.14 27.05 -24.60
C ALA A 45 7.47 25.69 -24.92
N TRP A 46 8.06 24.94 -25.86
CA TRP A 46 7.69 23.53 -26.11
C TRP A 46 8.09 22.66 -24.91
N VAL A 47 7.26 21.69 -24.52
CA VAL A 47 7.47 20.83 -23.35
C VAL A 47 8.77 20.02 -23.49
N THR A 48 9.78 20.31 -22.66
CA THR A 48 11.03 19.55 -22.55
C THR A 48 11.12 18.83 -21.19
N PRO A 49 11.94 17.76 -21.07
CA PRO A 49 12.16 17.07 -19.78
C PRO A 49 12.68 18.00 -18.68
N GLN A 50 13.51 18.97 -19.03
CA GLN A 50 14.02 20.00 -18.10
C GLN A 50 12.89 20.91 -17.61
N LEU A 51 11.96 21.31 -18.48
CA LEU A 51 10.78 22.08 -18.09
C LEU A 51 9.83 21.26 -17.21
N GLN A 52 9.69 19.96 -17.47
CA GLN A 52 8.92 19.04 -16.63
C GLN A 52 9.54 18.91 -15.22
N ALA A 53 10.86 18.79 -15.12
CA ALA A 53 11.57 18.73 -13.84
C ALA A 53 11.56 20.07 -13.07
N ALA A 54 11.62 21.20 -13.77
CA ALA A 54 11.63 22.55 -13.16
C ALA A 54 10.25 23.04 -12.69
N SER A 55 9.16 22.52 -13.27
CA SER A 55 7.80 22.97 -13.00
C SER A 55 7.32 22.77 -11.55
N PRO A 56 7.61 21.63 -10.88
CA PRO A 56 7.34 21.45 -9.45
C PRO A 56 8.02 22.50 -8.57
N ALA A 57 9.30 22.76 -8.81
CA ALA A 57 10.10 23.73 -8.07
C ALA A 57 9.56 25.17 -8.24
N LEU A 58 9.14 25.52 -9.46
CA LEU A 58 8.52 26.82 -9.75
C LEU A 58 7.16 27.00 -9.05
N LEU A 59 6.39 25.91 -8.96
CA LEU A 59 5.11 25.92 -8.27
C LEU A 59 5.29 26.20 -6.78
N VAL A 60 6.19 25.48 -6.11
CA VAL A 60 6.50 25.67 -4.67
C VAL A 60 7.04 27.07 -4.38
N ALA A 61 8.04 27.53 -5.14
CA ALA A 61 8.62 28.86 -4.95
C ALA A 61 7.59 29.98 -5.11
N GLY A 62 6.68 29.84 -6.09
CA GLY A 62 5.64 30.83 -6.33
C GLY A 62 4.55 30.85 -5.26
N VAL A 63 4.17 29.70 -4.68
CA VAL A 63 3.23 29.66 -3.54
C VAL A 63 3.82 30.40 -2.34
N ALA A 64 5.10 30.15 -2.04
CA ALA A 64 5.74 30.76 -0.87
C ALA A 64 6.04 32.24 -1.01
N GLY A 65 6.24 32.73 -2.24
CA GLY A 65 6.44 34.15 -2.54
C GLY A 65 5.19 35.01 -2.31
N GLN A 66 4.00 34.40 -2.40
CA GLN A 66 2.72 35.11 -2.37
C GLN A 66 2.17 35.20 -0.93
N SER A 67 1.57 36.34 -0.57
CA SER A 67 0.97 36.55 0.75
C SER A 67 -0.57 36.43 0.77
N GLY A 68 -1.24 36.71 -0.36
CA GLY A 68 -2.70 36.71 -0.45
C GLY A 68 -3.27 35.41 -1.04
N ALA A 69 -4.37 34.92 -0.46
CA ALA A 69 -5.12 33.76 -0.94
C ALA A 69 -5.50 33.88 -2.42
N ALA A 70 -5.87 35.08 -2.88
CA ALA A 70 -6.18 35.35 -4.28
C ALA A 70 -5.01 35.11 -5.23
N ALA A 71 -3.81 35.53 -4.83
CA ALA A 71 -2.62 35.42 -5.65
C ALA A 71 -2.11 33.97 -5.67
N VAL A 72 -2.23 33.25 -4.54
CA VAL A 72 -1.92 31.82 -4.44
C VAL A 72 -2.91 30.97 -5.26
N ALA A 73 -4.22 31.20 -5.11
CA ALA A 73 -5.24 30.58 -5.94
C ALA A 73 -4.93 30.81 -7.41
N SER A 74 -4.59 32.06 -7.76
CA SER A 74 -4.25 32.42 -9.13
C SER A 74 -3.05 31.65 -9.67
N TRP A 75 -2.05 31.47 -8.82
CA TRP A 75 -0.82 30.78 -9.14
C TRP A 75 -1.05 29.27 -9.33
N LEU A 76 -1.83 28.64 -8.45
CA LEU A 76 -2.06 27.19 -8.44
C LEU A 76 -2.95 26.72 -9.60
N THR A 77 -3.88 27.56 -10.06
CA THR A 77 -4.95 27.15 -10.99
C THR A 77 -4.85 27.82 -12.38
N ALA A 78 -3.71 28.41 -12.74
CA ALA A 78 -3.58 29.01 -14.07
C ALA A 78 -3.59 27.94 -15.18
N SER A 79 -4.33 28.21 -16.26
CA SER A 79 -4.53 27.33 -17.42
C SER A 79 -3.23 26.80 -18.03
N GLY A 80 -3.21 25.51 -18.39
CA GLY A 80 -2.05 24.78 -18.94
C GLY A 80 -1.27 23.93 -17.91
N TRP A 81 -1.58 24.06 -16.61
CA TRP A 81 -0.94 23.34 -15.51
C TRP A 81 -1.81 22.21 -14.90
N GLU A 82 -2.97 21.93 -15.49
CA GLU A 82 -3.92 20.86 -15.09
C GLU A 82 -3.34 19.43 -15.21
N ARG A 83 -2.10 19.26 -15.65
CA ARG A 83 -1.36 17.97 -15.60
C ARG A 83 -0.33 17.89 -14.48
N MET A 84 0.09 19.01 -13.89
CA MET A 84 1.24 19.09 -12.96
C MET A 84 0.85 19.23 -11.48
N TRP A 85 -0.39 19.60 -11.19
CA TRP A 85 -0.97 19.70 -9.85
C TRP A 85 -1.05 18.35 -9.10
N VAL A 86 -1.07 17.22 -9.80
CA VAL A 86 -1.21 15.88 -9.19
C VAL A 86 0.11 15.37 -8.57
N ALA A 87 1.25 16.02 -8.86
CA ALA A 87 2.57 15.45 -8.58
C ALA A 87 3.41 16.15 -7.50
N GLU A 88 3.25 17.46 -7.24
CA GLU A 88 4.10 18.20 -6.30
C GLU A 88 3.34 18.61 -5.03
N LYS A 89 3.88 18.25 -3.88
CA LYS A 89 3.16 18.20 -2.58
C LYS A 89 3.83 19.04 -1.51
N ARG A 90 5.07 19.47 -1.74
CA ARG A 90 5.90 20.17 -0.76
C ARG A 90 5.41 21.57 -0.40
N PHE A 91 4.47 22.15 -1.15
CA PHE A 91 3.86 23.44 -0.81
C PHE A 91 2.72 23.32 0.23
N ILE A 92 2.17 22.13 0.47
CA ILE A 92 1.00 21.94 1.35
C ILE A 92 1.29 22.37 2.80
N PRO A 93 2.42 21.97 3.44
CA PRO A 93 2.75 22.46 4.80
C PRO A 93 2.81 23.99 4.89
N MET A 94 3.23 24.66 3.82
CA MET A 94 3.32 26.13 3.75
C MET A 94 1.95 26.82 3.71
N LEU A 95 0.91 26.09 3.32
CA LEU A 95 -0.47 26.53 3.37
C LEU A 95 -1.08 26.24 4.74
N GLU A 96 -0.78 25.09 5.34
CA GLU A 96 -1.28 24.70 6.67
C GLU A 96 -0.87 25.68 7.79
N GLU A 97 0.26 26.38 7.64
CA GLU A 97 0.69 27.44 8.57
C GLU A 97 -0.16 28.73 8.49
N ARG A 98 -1.15 28.80 7.59
CA ARG A 98 -1.99 30.00 7.38
C ARG A 98 -3.28 29.96 8.23
N PRO A 99 -3.85 31.12 8.60
CA PRO A 99 -5.09 31.17 9.35
C PRO A 99 -6.27 30.48 8.64
N ALA A 100 -7.20 29.89 9.40
CA ALA A 100 -8.37 29.18 8.86
C ALA A 100 -9.25 30.03 7.91
N GLU A 101 -9.43 31.31 8.22
CA GLU A 101 -10.17 32.26 7.36
C GLU A 101 -9.46 32.45 6.00
N TRP A 102 -8.13 32.45 5.99
CA TRP A 102 -7.32 32.56 4.77
C TRP A 102 -7.42 31.29 3.92
N LEU A 103 -7.43 30.11 4.56
CA LEU A 103 -7.58 28.83 3.86
C LEU A 103 -8.99 28.65 3.28
N THR A 104 -10.01 29.14 3.98
CA THR A 104 -11.39 29.20 3.50
C THR A 104 -11.50 30.09 2.26
N GLU A 105 -10.88 31.26 2.28
CA GLU A 105 -10.85 32.17 1.14
C GLU A 105 -10.07 31.57 -0.05
N LEU A 106 -8.96 30.87 0.20
CA LEU A 106 -8.24 30.14 -0.84
C LEU A 106 -9.11 29.04 -1.47
N ALA A 107 -9.80 28.24 -0.65
CA ALA A 107 -10.72 27.20 -1.09
C ALA A 107 -11.86 27.78 -1.96
N HIS A 108 -12.43 28.93 -1.57
CA HIS A 108 -13.47 29.60 -2.35
C HIS A 108 -12.99 29.95 -3.76
N ARG A 109 -11.79 30.51 -3.87
CA ARG A 109 -11.22 30.93 -5.15
C ARG A 109 -10.76 29.77 -6.02
N ILE A 110 -10.31 28.68 -5.40
CA ILE A 110 -10.06 27.42 -6.09
C ILE A 110 -11.38 26.87 -6.66
N ALA A 111 -12.43 26.81 -5.85
CA ALA A 111 -13.76 26.35 -6.28
C ALA A 111 -14.30 27.17 -7.46
N GLU A 112 -14.21 28.50 -7.40
CA GLU A 112 -14.64 29.40 -8.48
C GLU A 112 -13.99 29.06 -9.82
N ARG A 113 -12.70 28.72 -9.80
CA ARG A 113 -11.94 28.39 -11.01
C ARG A 113 -12.16 26.97 -11.48
N LEU A 114 -12.28 26.02 -10.55
CA LEU A 114 -12.65 24.65 -10.87
C LEU A 114 -14.02 24.60 -11.54
N ARG A 115 -14.98 25.43 -11.12
CA ARG A 115 -16.31 25.55 -11.74
C ARG A 115 -16.24 25.92 -13.22
N GLN A 116 -15.23 26.69 -13.63
CA GLN A 116 -15.03 27.12 -15.00
C GLN A 116 -14.26 26.07 -15.84
N SER A 117 -13.72 25.01 -15.24
CA SER A 117 -12.95 23.99 -15.95
C SER A 117 -13.87 22.93 -16.59
N PRO A 118 -13.75 22.65 -17.91
CA PRO A 118 -14.51 21.59 -18.55
C PRO A 118 -14.12 20.18 -18.05
N TYR A 119 -13.00 20.05 -17.34
CA TYR A 119 -12.48 18.77 -16.84
C TYR A 119 -12.90 18.44 -15.42
N LEU A 120 -13.62 19.32 -14.71
CA LEU A 120 -13.99 19.14 -13.31
C LEU A 120 -14.67 17.78 -13.04
N ARG A 121 -15.71 17.44 -13.81
CA ARG A 121 -16.46 16.17 -13.61
C ARG A 121 -15.62 14.93 -13.97
N PRO A 122 -14.95 14.85 -15.13
CA PRO A 122 -14.02 13.76 -15.42
C PRO A 122 -12.90 13.59 -14.38
N MET A 123 -12.39 14.70 -13.86
CA MET A 123 -11.32 14.72 -12.85
C MET A 123 -11.80 14.17 -11.51
N VAL A 124 -13.00 14.54 -11.06
CA VAL A 124 -13.63 14.00 -9.85
C VAL A 124 -13.93 12.51 -10.00
N ALA A 125 -14.44 12.08 -11.15
CA ALA A 125 -14.64 10.64 -11.42
C ALA A 125 -13.30 9.89 -11.34
N GLY A 126 -12.26 10.42 -11.98
CA GLY A 126 -10.90 9.87 -11.92
C GLY A 126 -10.30 9.84 -10.51
N LEU A 127 -10.62 10.84 -9.67
CA LEU A 127 -10.17 10.92 -8.30
C LEU A 127 -10.58 9.69 -7.49
N PHE A 128 -11.83 9.26 -7.67
CA PHE A 128 -12.32 8.09 -6.96
C PHE A 128 -11.84 6.79 -7.62
N THR A 129 -11.78 6.70 -8.94
CA THR A 129 -11.48 5.42 -9.62
C THR A 129 -9.99 5.07 -9.68
N ALA A 130 -9.08 6.04 -9.81
CA ALA A 130 -7.65 5.78 -9.97
C ALA A 130 -6.93 5.61 -8.62
N GLY A 131 -6.01 4.63 -8.52
CA GLY A 131 -5.17 4.43 -7.34
C GLY A 131 -4.11 5.54 -7.19
N GLY A 132 -3.79 5.95 -5.95
CA GLY A 132 -2.76 6.95 -5.65
C GLY A 132 -3.19 8.42 -5.76
N THR A 133 -4.46 8.69 -6.10
CA THR A 133 -5.03 10.03 -6.22
C THR A 133 -5.19 10.75 -4.88
N GLY A 134 -5.46 10.03 -3.80
CA GLY A 134 -5.55 10.63 -2.46
C GLY A 134 -4.18 11.04 -1.91
N GLN A 135 -3.09 10.40 -2.37
CA GLN A 135 -1.73 10.85 -2.16
C GLN A 135 -1.49 12.22 -2.82
N ALA A 136 -2.05 12.47 -4.01
CA ALA A 136 -1.98 13.79 -4.65
C ALA A 136 -2.72 14.86 -3.85
N LEU A 137 -3.83 14.50 -3.19
CA LEU A 137 -4.63 15.42 -2.39
C LEU A 137 -4.08 15.66 -0.96
N ASN A 138 -3.45 14.69 -0.30
CA ASN A 138 -3.31 14.68 1.18
C ASN A 138 -1.88 14.53 1.71
N SER A 139 -0.87 15.09 1.03
CA SER A 139 0.55 14.91 1.42
C SER A 139 1.15 16.05 2.26
N GLY A 140 0.32 16.82 2.97
CA GLY A 140 0.76 17.68 4.08
C GLY A 140 0.43 17.02 5.41
N HIS A 141 1.23 17.25 6.45
CA HIS A 141 1.16 16.48 7.70
C HIS A 141 0.00 16.89 8.63
N SER A 142 -0.99 17.67 8.15
CA SER A 142 -2.26 17.82 8.87
C SER A 142 -3.49 17.88 7.94
N ASN A 143 -4.40 16.92 8.14
CA ASN A 143 -5.60 16.71 7.32
C ASN A 143 -6.73 17.72 7.61
N LYS A 144 -6.56 18.65 8.59
CA LYS A 144 -7.68 19.47 9.09
C LYS A 144 -8.05 20.62 8.15
N ASP A 145 -7.10 21.20 7.40
CA ASP A 145 -7.35 22.45 6.66
C ASP A 145 -6.93 22.38 5.19
N ASN A 146 -7.21 21.25 4.52
CA ASN A 146 -6.88 21.08 3.12
C ASN A 146 -7.81 21.91 2.21
N PRO A 147 -7.33 22.99 1.57
CA PRO A 147 -8.18 23.90 0.80
C PRO A 147 -8.83 23.24 -0.43
N TRP A 148 -8.29 22.12 -0.90
CA TRP A 148 -8.84 21.37 -2.04
C TRP A 148 -10.01 20.49 -1.65
N LEU A 149 -9.92 19.79 -0.52
CA LEU A 149 -11.04 19.00 0.00
C LEU A 149 -12.21 19.92 0.38
N LEU A 150 -11.90 21.07 0.99
CA LEU A 150 -12.88 22.11 1.28
C LEU A 150 -13.53 22.68 0.01
N ALA A 151 -12.75 22.89 -1.06
CA ALA A 151 -13.29 23.34 -2.35
C ALA A 151 -14.23 22.29 -2.99
N LEU A 152 -13.89 21.00 -2.92
CA LEU A 152 -14.74 19.91 -3.42
C LEU A 152 -16.04 19.77 -2.60
N ALA A 153 -15.94 19.80 -1.27
CA ALA A 153 -17.11 19.79 -0.39
C ALA A 153 -18.03 20.97 -0.69
N ARG A 154 -17.46 22.17 -0.89
CA ARG A 154 -18.21 23.37 -1.25
C ARG A 154 -18.89 23.27 -2.62
N LEU A 155 -18.18 22.81 -3.65
CA LEU A 155 -18.76 22.62 -4.99
C LEU A 155 -19.91 21.59 -4.97
N THR A 156 -19.86 20.65 -4.03
CA THR A 156 -20.92 19.67 -3.78
C THR A 156 -22.12 20.32 -3.09
N ALA A 157 -21.88 21.10 -2.03
CA ALA A 157 -22.93 21.85 -1.33
C ALA A 157 -23.64 22.87 -2.22
N GLU A 158 -22.91 23.48 -3.17
CA GLU A 158 -23.45 24.41 -4.18
C GLU A 158 -24.16 23.69 -5.35
N GLY A 159 -24.19 22.35 -5.40
CA GLY A 159 -24.84 21.55 -6.44
C GLY A 159 -24.11 21.51 -7.79
N THR A 160 -22.86 22.00 -7.86
CA THR A 160 -22.03 21.90 -9.07
C THR A 160 -21.56 20.47 -9.30
N LEU A 161 -21.22 19.78 -8.21
CA LEU A 161 -20.95 18.35 -8.16
C LEU A 161 -22.16 17.63 -7.56
N ASP A 162 -22.51 16.47 -8.12
CA ASP A 162 -23.59 15.65 -7.61
C ASP A 162 -23.25 15.06 -6.24
N ARG A 163 -24.10 15.32 -5.23
CA ARG A 163 -23.84 14.96 -3.84
C ARG A 163 -23.77 13.45 -3.63
N ALA A 164 -24.70 12.69 -4.21
CA ALA A 164 -24.70 11.24 -4.11
C ALA A 164 -23.42 10.65 -4.71
N THR A 165 -23.03 11.09 -5.91
CA THR A 165 -21.79 10.67 -6.58
C THR A 165 -20.54 10.95 -5.74
N MET A 166 -20.49 12.08 -5.04
CA MET A 166 -19.35 12.44 -4.17
C MET A 166 -19.27 11.55 -2.94
N VAL A 167 -20.40 11.30 -2.27
CA VAL A 167 -20.49 10.40 -1.12
C VAL A 167 -20.13 8.97 -1.52
N ASP A 168 -20.76 8.46 -2.57
CA ASP A 168 -20.54 7.09 -3.06
C ASP A 168 -19.11 6.91 -3.58
N GLY A 169 -18.52 7.95 -4.18
CA GLY A 169 -17.11 7.98 -4.58
C GLY A 169 -16.16 7.87 -3.39
N CYS A 170 -16.41 8.61 -2.30
CA CYS A 170 -15.65 8.52 -1.06
C CYS A 170 -15.75 7.12 -0.43
N LEU A 171 -16.97 6.59 -0.30
CA LEU A 171 -17.21 5.28 0.29
C LEU A 171 -16.63 4.15 -0.55
N GLY A 172 -16.88 4.15 -1.86
CA GLY A 172 -16.30 3.18 -2.77
C GLY A 172 -14.77 3.22 -2.79
N ARG A 173 -14.14 4.37 -2.51
CA ARG A 173 -12.68 4.45 -2.36
C ARG A 173 -12.21 3.86 -1.03
N LEU A 174 -12.91 4.13 0.08
CA LEU A 174 -12.60 3.56 1.40
C LEU A 174 -12.77 2.04 1.41
N LEU A 175 -13.87 1.53 0.82
CA LEU A 175 -14.15 0.09 0.72
C LEU A 175 -13.12 -0.66 -0.14
N ARG A 176 -12.60 -0.03 -1.20
CA ARG A 176 -11.49 -0.58 -1.99
C ARG A 176 -10.14 -0.60 -1.26
N GLY A 177 -10.03 0.05 -0.10
CA GLY A 177 -8.79 0.12 0.66
C GLY A 177 -7.67 0.91 -0.02
N GLY A 178 -6.41 0.50 0.10
CA GLY A 178 -5.24 1.17 -0.47
C GLY A 178 -4.38 1.90 0.56
N THR A 179 -3.53 2.83 0.12
CA THR A 179 -2.56 3.46 1.02
C THR A 179 -3.24 4.26 2.14
N ALA A 180 -2.59 4.36 3.31
CA ALA A 180 -3.13 5.13 4.43
C ALA A 180 -3.38 6.61 4.09
N VAL A 181 -2.57 7.18 3.20
CA VAL A 181 -2.73 8.57 2.74
C VAL A 181 -4.00 8.71 1.90
N ASP A 182 -4.25 7.76 1.00
CA ASP A 182 -5.43 7.78 0.15
C ASP A 182 -6.72 7.70 0.97
N GLN A 183 -6.77 6.74 1.90
CA GLN A 183 -7.96 6.53 2.73
C GLN A 183 -8.23 7.74 3.64
N ARG A 184 -7.20 8.39 4.19
CA ARG A 184 -7.35 9.61 4.99
C ARG A 184 -7.96 10.78 4.20
N ALA A 185 -7.62 10.88 2.90
CA ALA A 185 -8.15 11.94 2.04
C ALA A 185 -9.65 11.75 1.79
N SER A 186 -10.06 10.52 1.43
CA SER A 186 -11.47 10.19 1.22
C SER A 186 -12.29 10.27 2.50
N HIS A 187 -11.73 9.82 3.63
CA HIS A 187 -12.39 9.96 4.93
C HIS A 187 -12.59 11.43 5.31
N ARG A 188 -11.59 12.29 5.05
CA ARG A 188 -11.74 13.72 5.35
C ARG A 188 -12.80 14.39 4.47
N LEU A 189 -12.76 14.14 3.17
CA LEU A 189 -13.77 14.68 2.26
C LEU A 189 -15.17 14.21 2.68
N LEU A 190 -15.32 12.96 3.09
CA LEU A 190 -16.58 12.42 3.61
C LEU A 190 -17.06 13.18 4.86
N LEU A 191 -16.16 13.49 5.81
CA LEU A 191 -16.50 14.31 6.98
C LEU A 191 -16.89 15.74 6.57
N ASP A 192 -16.18 16.34 5.61
CA ASP A 192 -16.46 17.72 5.15
C ASP A 192 -17.74 17.82 4.32
N LEU A 193 -18.25 16.70 3.78
CA LEU A 193 -19.55 16.65 3.12
C LEU A 193 -20.73 16.76 4.10
N ASP A 194 -20.50 16.55 5.40
CA ASP A 194 -21.48 16.68 6.48
C ASP A 194 -22.78 15.93 6.16
N LEU A 195 -22.71 14.59 6.16
CA LEU A 195 -23.83 13.73 5.78
C LEU A 195 -24.99 13.87 6.76
N SER A 196 -26.21 13.91 6.22
CA SER A 196 -27.42 13.92 7.04
C SER A 196 -27.69 12.55 7.67
N ALA A 197 -28.54 12.50 8.70
CA ALA A 197 -28.99 11.24 9.30
C ALA A 197 -29.66 10.29 8.27
N GLU A 198 -30.38 10.85 7.28
CA GLU A 198 -30.98 10.07 6.19
C GLU A 198 -29.92 9.49 5.26
N GLU A 199 -28.88 10.26 4.92
CA GLU A 199 -27.76 9.79 4.09
C GLU A 199 -26.93 8.71 4.79
N HIS A 200 -26.78 8.81 6.12
CA HIS A 200 -26.19 7.76 6.94
C HIS A 200 -27.05 6.50 6.92
N ALA A 201 -28.36 6.61 7.15
CA ALA A 201 -29.28 5.47 7.15
C ALA A 201 -29.38 4.77 5.78
N GLY A 202 -29.29 5.51 4.67
CA GLY A 202 -29.31 4.96 3.32
C GLY A 202 -28.10 4.12 2.94
N ARG A 203 -27.04 4.07 3.77
CA ARG A 203 -25.75 3.44 3.44
C ARG A 203 -25.23 2.47 4.51
N VAL A 204 -26.15 1.90 5.30
CA VAL A 204 -25.82 0.95 6.39
C VAL A 204 -24.89 -0.19 5.94
N ALA A 205 -25.10 -0.76 4.75
CA ALA A 205 -24.27 -1.85 4.24
C ALA A 205 -22.80 -1.44 4.07
N ASP A 206 -22.55 -0.24 3.52
CA ASP A 206 -21.20 0.29 3.32
C ASP A 206 -20.52 0.59 4.66
N TRP A 207 -21.27 1.17 5.62
CA TRP A 207 -20.77 1.42 6.97
C TRP A 207 -20.37 0.12 7.67
N ARG A 208 -21.19 -0.93 7.59
CA ARG A 208 -20.88 -2.22 8.20
C ARG A 208 -19.61 -2.85 7.63
N ALA A 209 -19.43 -2.78 6.30
CA ALA A 209 -18.21 -3.26 5.65
C ALA A 209 -16.97 -2.46 6.09
N LEU A 210 -17.09 -1.14 6.25
CA LEU A 210 -15.98 -0.30 6.73
C LEU A 210 -15.64 -0.52 8.21
N ALA A 211 -16.62 -0.85 9.05
CA ALA A 211 -16.39 -1.08 10.48
C ALA A 211 -15.39 -2.24 10.73
N ALA A 212 -15.41 -3.26 9.88
CA ALA A 212 -14.57 -4.45 9.99
C ALA A 212 -13.10 -4.17 9.65
N ASP A 213 -12.84 -3.59 8.47
CA ASP A 213 -11.49 -3.62 7.85
C ASP A 213 -10.86 -2.25 7.62
N ALA A 214 -11.59 -1.14 7.83
CA ALA A 214 -11.04 0.19 7.54
C ALA A 214 -9.93 0.58 8.54
N LEU A 215 -9.10 1.55 8.15
CA LEU A 215 -8.11 2.13 9.06
C LEU A 215 -8.78 2.69 10.32
N GLN A 216 -8.07 2.61 11.46
CA GLN A 216 -8.58 3.01 12.77
C GLN A 216 -9.40 4.31 12.79
N PRO A 217 -8.96 5.45 12.23
CA PRO A 217 -9.75 6.68 12.29
C PRO A 217 -11.10 6.59 11.55
N VAL A 218 -11.15 5.80 10.47
CA VAL A 218 -12.37 5.54 9.70
C VAL A 218 -13.28 4.62 10.49
N ALA A 219 -12.73 3.54 11.06
CA ALA A 219 -13.50 2.60 11.89
C ALA A 219 -14.14 3.28 13.11
N VAL A 220 -13.43 4.21 13.76
CA VAL A 220 -13.98 5.02 14.87
C VAL A 220 -15.16 5.88 14.42
N HIS A 221 -15.03 6.59 13.30
CA HIS A 221 -16.12 7.40 12.77
C HIS A 221 -17.32 6.54 12.37
N VAL A 222 -17.09 5.45 11.65
CA VAL A 222 -18.12 4.52 11.20
C VAL A 222 -18.85 3.87 12.38
N GLN A 223 -18.12 3.45 13.42
CA GLN A 223 -18.73 2.94 14.65
C GLN A 223 -19.63 4.00 15.30
N SER A 224 -19.22 5.27 15.32
CA SER A 224 -20.05 6.35 15.89
C SER A 224 -21.35 6.56 15.10
N VAL A 225 -21.29 6.49 13.76
CA VAL A 225 -22.47 6.58 12.88
C VAL A 225 -23.41 5.41 13.12
N LEU A 226 -22.90 4.18 13.12
CA LEU A 226 -23.72 2.98 13.35
C LEU A 226 -24.29 2.93 14.77
N ALA A 227 -23.56 3.44 15.77
CA ALA A 227 -24.06 3.60 17.13
C ALA A 227 -25.25 4.56 17.20
N GLU A 228 -25.18 5.70 16.51
CA GLU A 228 -26.29 6.65 16.43
C GLU A 228 -27.52 6.02 15.75
N LEU A 229 -27.32 5.30 14.64
CA LEU A 229 -28.40 4.58 13.94
C LEU A 229 -29.02 3.48 14.82
N ALA A 230 -28.22 2.75 15.59
CA ALA A 230 -28.71 1.75 16.54
C ALA A 230 -29.55 2.39 17.67
N LEU A 231 -29.07 3.51 18.23
CA LEU A 231 -29.76 4.18 19.34
C LEU A 231 -31.04 4.90 18.92
N THR A 232 -31.19 5.22 17.63
CA THR A 232 -32.40 5.81 17.03
C THR A 232 -33.35 4.74 16.45
N GLY A 233 -32.97 3.46 16.46
CA GLY A 233 -33.76 2.34 15.92
C GLY A 233 -33.74 2.21 14.40
N SER A 234 -32.84 2.93 13.71
CA SER A 234 -32.69 2.89 12.25
C SER A 234 -31.75 1.77 11.77
N LEU A 235 -31.04 1.10 12.70
CA LEU A 235 -30.22 -0.08 12.42
C LEU A 235 -30.91 -1.34 12.97
N PRO A 236 -31.21 -2.35 12.13
CA PRO A 236 -31.76 -3.62 12.60
C PRO A 236 -30.85 -4.30 13.64
N THR A 237 -31.44 -4.94 14.64
CA THR A 237 -30.70 -5.62 15.72
C THR A 237 -29.75 -6.70 15.20
N HIS A 238 -30.17 -7.46 14.18
CA HIS A 238 -29.33 -8.46 13.52
C HIS A 238 -28.08 -7.82 12.89
N ASP A 239 -28.24 -6.66 12.24
CA ASP A 239 -27.14 -5.95 11.60
C ASP A 239 -26.13 -5.41 12.63
N LEU A 240 -26.62 -4.97 13.80
CA LEU A 240 -25.79 -4.59 14.95
C LEU A 240 -25.02 -5.79 15.52
N ALA A 241 -25.64 -6.97 15.58
CA ALA A 241 -25.01 -8.21 16.04
C ALA A 241 -23.85 -8.61 15.10
N ASP A 242 -24.11 -8.66 13.79
CA ASP A 242 -23.11 -8.97 12.78
C ASP A 242 -21.93 -7.97 12.80
N MET A 243 -22.23 -6.67 12.84
CA MET A 243 -21.21 -5.63 12.95
C MET A 243 -20.38 -5.80 14.22
N THR A 244 -21.01 -6.14 15.35
CA THR A 244 -20.30 -6.37 16.60
C THR A 244 -19.27 -7.49 16.42
N ARG A 245 -19.66 -8.64 15.86
CA ARG A 245 -18.73 -9.76 15.63
C ARG A 245 -17.50 -9.33 14.86
N ALA A 246 -17.67 -8.54 13.80
CA ALA A 246 -16.57 -8.00 13.02
C ALA A 246 -15.71 -6.95 13.76
N VAL A 247 -16.32 -6.10 14.60
CA VAL A 247 -15.57 -5.11 15.40
C VAL A 247 -14.76 -5.79 16.51
N LEU A 248 -15.26 -6.88 17.08
CA LEU A 248 -14.59 -7.62 18.15
C LEU A 248 -13.33 -8.37 17.69
N THR A 249 -13.16 -8.63 16.39
CA THR A 249 -11.92 -9.22 15.86
C THR A 249 -10.80 -8.19 15.65
N ARG A 250 -11.08 -6.91 15.89
CA ARG A 250 -10.13 -5.83 15.65
C ARG A 250 -9.13 -5.66 16.80
N PRO A 251 -7.87 -5.26 16.51
CA PRO A 251 -6.85 -5.08 17.54
C PRO A 251 -7.06 -3.82 18.41
N GLU A 252 -7.91 -2.87 18.00
CA GLU A 252 -8.06 -1.60 18.73
C GLU A 252 -8.99 -1.71 19.95
N LYS A 253 -8.39 -1.89 21.13
CA LYS A 253 -9.09 -2.06 22.43
C LYS A 253 -10.19 -1.03 22.72
N ASN A 254 -9.99 0.23 22.35
CA ASN A 254 -10.99 1.27 22.58
C ASN A 254 -12.26 1.09 21.73
N LEU A 255 -12.14 0.62 20.49
CA LEU A 255 -13.30 0.31 19.63
C LEU A 255 -14.08 -0.86 20.20
N VAL A 256 -13.39 -1.92 20.61
CA VAL A 256 -13.96 -3.12 21.22
C VAL A 256 -14.75 -2.76 22.48
N ARG A 257 -14.15 -2.00 23.40
CA ARG A 257 -14.81 -1.58 24.65
C ARG A 257 -15.99 -0.65 24.39
N ALA A 258 -15.89 0.25 23.42
CA ALA A 258 -16.99 1.12 23.01
C ALA A 258 -18.16 0.30 22.41
N GLN A 259 -17.86 -0.75 21.65
CA GLN A 259 -18.86 -1.66 21.08
C GLN A 259 -19.65 -2.39 22.16
N LEU A 260 -18.96 -2.98 23.15
CA LEU A 260 -19.62 -3.65 24.28
C LEU A 260 -20.48 -2.69 25.10
N LYS A 261 -20.04 -1.43 25.26
CA LYS A 261 -20.85 -0.39 25.92
C LYS A 261 -22.11 -0.03 25.12
N LEU A 262 -22.00 0.04 23.79
CA LEU A 262 -23.15 0.25 22.92
C LEU A 262 -24.17 -0.89 23.08
N LEU A 263 -23.71 -2.14 23.06
CA LEU A 263 -24.60 -3.30 23.27
C LEU A 263 -25.32 -3.26 24.62
N ASP A 264 -24.60 -2.99 25.72
CA ASP A 264 -25.20 -2.84 27.06
C ASP A 264 -26.31 -1.76 27.04
N THR A 265 -26.06 -0.66 26.33
CA THR A 265 -27.02 0.44 26.21
C THR A 265 -28.27 0.03 25.41
N VAL A 266 -28.10 -0.71 24.31
CA VAL A 266 -29.22 -1.17 23.46
C VAL A 266 -30.06 -2.22 24.18
N VAL A 267 -29.43 -3.25 24.77
CA VAL A 267 -30.14 -4.32 25.51
C VAL A 267 -30.85 -3.77 26.74
N THR A 268 -30.26 -2.79 27.44
CA THR A 268 -30.93 -2.12 28.57
C THR A 268 -32.18 -1.35 28.14
N ARG A 269 -32.20 -0.80 26.91
CA ARG A 269 -33.37 -0.08 26.37
C ARG A 269 -34.46 -1.03 25.89
N ASP A 270 -34.08 -2.15 25.29
CA ASP A 270 -34.99 -3.17 24.79
C ASP A 270 -34.41 -4.57 25.04
N THR A 271 -34.91 -5.22 26.08
CA THR A 271 -34.46 -6.57 26.49
C THR A 271 -34.82 -7.64 25.47
N ALA A 272 -35.77 -7.40 24.55
CA ALA A 272 -36.09 -8.34 23.48
C ALA A 272 -34.92 -8.52 22.49
N THR A 273 -33.95 -7.60 22.49
CA THR A 273 -32.74 -7.69 21.66
C THR A 273 -31.66 -8.61 22.23
N ALA A 274 -31.82 -9.11 23.48
CA ALA A 274 -30.83 -9.91 24.18
C ALA A 274 -30.44 -11.19 23.40
N ASP A 275 -31.43 -11.91 22.85
CA ASP A 275 -31.20 -13.14 22.09
C ASP A 275 -30.30 -12.94 20.86
N ALA A 276 -30.35 -11.76 20.23
CA ALA A 276 -29.51 -11.43 19.07
C ALA A 276 -28.15 -10.84 19.45
N LEU A 277 -28.08 -10.04 20.52
CA LEU A 277 -26.88 -9.25 20.85
C LEU A 277 -25.92 -9.94 21.83
N LEU A 278 -26.42 -10.76 22.76
CA LEU A 278 -25.57 -11.47 23.72
C LEU A 278 -24.62 -12.50 23.07
N PRO A 279 -25.05 -13.30 22.07
CA PRO A 279 -24.14 -14.19 21.35
C PRO A 279 -23.05 -13.43 20.56
N ALA A 280 -23.38 -12.25 20.02
CA ALA A 280 -22.35 -11.41 19.40
C ALA A 280 -21.34 -10.90 20.44
N ALA A 281 -21.79 -10.52 21.64
CA ALA A 281 -20.92 -10.07 22.72
C ALA A 281 -20.02 -11.18 23.28
N SER A 282 -20.46 -12.44 23.28
CA SER A 282 -19.67 -13.56 23.83
C SER A 282 -18.37 -13.83 23.08
N HIS A 283 -18.25 -13.38 21.83
CA HIS A 283 -17.01 -13.45 21.06
C HIS A 283 -15.85 -12.66 21.71
N ALA A 284 -16.16 -11.67 22.55
CA ALA A 284 -15.14 -10.92 23.30
C ALA A 284 -14.58 -11.68 24.51
N LEU A 285 -15.16 -12.82 24.91
CA LEU A 285 -14.67 -13.64 26.02
C LEU A 285 -13.26 -14.21 25.76
N THR A 286 -12.89 -14.38 24.49
CA THR A 286 -11.57 -14.87 24.05
C THR A 286 -10.62 -13.75 23.63
N HIS A 287 -11.03 -12.48 23.73
CA HIS A 287 -10.23 -11.33 23.30
C HIS A 287 -8.95 -11.18 24.12
N GLU A 288 -7.84 -10.73 23.53
CA GLU A 288 -6.56 -10.52 24.24
C GLU A 288 -6.59 -9.44 25.35
N ASP A 289 -7.68 -8.68 25.43
CA ASP A 289 -7.84 -7.56 26.36
C ASP A 289 -8.72 -7.99 27.52
N THR A 290 -8.13 -8.13 28.71
CA THR A 290 -8.83 -8.59 29.92
C THR A 290 -9.99 -7.67 30.32
N GLU A 291 -9.88 -6.37 30.02
CA GLU A 291 -10.99 -5.43 30.26
C GLU A 291 -12.17 -5.69 29.31
N ALA A 292 -11.91 -6.07 28.05
CA ALA A 292 -12.96 -6.46 27.11
C ALA A 292 -13.65 -7.77 27.54
N GLN A 293 -12.88 -8.77 27.98
CA GLN A 293 -13.41 -10.03 28.52
C GLN A 293 -14.34 -9.77 29.71
N GLU A 294 -13.90 -8.97 30.69
CA GLU A 294 -14.69 -8.67 31.89
C GLU A 294 -15.95 -7.85 31.57
N ARG A 295 -15.90 -6.95 30.57
CA ARG A 295 -17.07 -6.20 30.10
C ARG A 295 -18.10 -7.10 29.42
N ALA A 296 -17.64 -8.03 28.58
CA ALA A 296 -18.51 -9.01 27.93
C ALA A 296 -19.18 -9.93 28.96
N LEU A 297 -18.40 -10.40 29.94
CA LEU A 297 -18.93 -11.22 31.03
C LEU A 297 -19.97 -10.48 31.86
N LYS A 298 -19.71 -9.24 32.28
CA LYS A 298 -20.68 -8.43 33.02
C LYS A 298 -21.97 -8.16 32.23
N LEU A 299 -21.85 -8.02 30.92
CA LEU A 299 -22.98 -7.83 30.02
C LEU A 299 -23.83 -9.10 29.94
N ILE A 300 -23.20 -10.28 29.87
CA ILE A 300 -23.89 -11.59 29.94
C ILE A 300 -24.50 -11.82 31.33
N GLU A 301 -23.78 -11.53 32.42
CA GLU A 301 -24.28 -11.64 33.80
C GLU A 301 -25.51 -10.77 34.05
N ARG A 302 -25.52 -9.56 33.48
CA ARG A 302 -26.61 -8.60 33.66
C ARG A 302 -27.87 -8.99 32.89
N HIS A 303 -27.73 -9.47 31.65
CA HIS A 303 -28.85 -9.63 30.73
C HIS A 303 -29.14 -11.09 30.34
N GLY A 304 -28.34 -12.06 30.79
CA GLY A 304 -28.45 -13.48 30.41
C GLY A 304 -29.77 -14.13 30.80
N THR A 305 -30.44 -13.62 31.85
CA THR A 305 -31.78 -14.07 32.27
C THR A 305 -32.89 -13.69 31.28
N HIS A 306 -32.61 -12.75 30.35
CA HIS A 306 -33.54 -12.34 29.30
C HIS A 306 -33.41 -13.16 28.02
N LEU A 307 -32.45 -14.09 27.93
CA LEU A 307 -32.36 -15.01 26.81
C LEU A 307 -33.56 -15.96 26.81
N THR A 308 -34.24 -16.07 25.67
CA THR A 308 -35.34 -16.99 25.47
C THR A 308 -34.96 -18.15 24.54
N ASP A 309 -34.07 -17.90 23.58
CA ASP A 309 -33.66 -18.88 22.58
C ASP A 309 -32.59 -19.85 23.12
N ALA A 310 -32.75 -21.13 22.81
CA ALA A 310 -31.80 -22.17 23.17
C ALA A 310 -30.52 -22.08 22.33
N LEU A 311 -30.62 -21.71 21.05
CA LEU A 311 -29.47 -21.57 20.15
C LEU A 311 -28.56 -20.42 20.58
N SER A 312 -29.14 -19.29 20.99
CA SER A 312 -28.36 -18.18 21.56
C SER A 312 -27.57 -18.58 22.81
N ARG A 313 -28.13 -19.44 23.68
CA ARG A 313 -27.40 -19.95 24.85
C ARG A 313 -26.26 -20.89 24.43
N GLU A 314 -26.50 -21.78 23.48
CA GLU A 314 -25.49 -22.71 22.96
C GLU A 314 -24.30 -21.96 22.32
N GLU A 315 -24.56 -20.90 21.57
CA GLU A 315 -23.52 -20.09 20.94
C GLU A 315 -22.63 -19.37 21.98
N ILE A 316 -23.23 -18.84 23.06
CA ILE A 316 -22.49 -18.21 24.15
C ILE A 316 -21.60 -19.25 24.86
N LEU A 317 -22.11 -20.47 25.07
CA LEU A 317 -21.35 -21.55 25.69
C LEU A 317 -20.20 -22.01 24.82
N THR A 318 -20.42 -22.13 23.50
CA THR A 318 -19.36 -22.43 22.53
C THR A 318 -18.24 -21.39 22.60
N SER A 319 -18.62 -20.10 22.65
CA SER A 319 -17.66 -18.99 22.80
C SER A 319 -16.90 -19.03 24.13
N ALA A 320 -17.50 -19.58 25.18
CA ALA A 320 -16.91 -19.70 26.50
C ALA A 320 -16.04 -20.97 26.66
N ALA A 321 -16.18 -22.00 25.83
CA ALA A 321 -15.40 -23.24 25.94
C ALA A 321 -13.87 -23.05 26.10
N PRO A 322 -13.19 -22.17 25.33
CA PRO A 322 -11.74 -22.01 25.41
C PRO A 322 -11.24 -21.14 26.58
N ILE A 323 -12.11 -20.48 27.36
CA ILE A 323 -11.68 -19.53 28.40
C ILE A 323 -11.34 -20.22 29.74
N ALA A 324 -10.68 -19.47 30.63
CA ALA A 324 -10.26 -19.97 31.94
C ALA A 324 -11.45 -20.55 32.75
N PRO A 325 -11.26 -21.65 33.51
CA PRO A 325 -12.34 -22.33 34.23
C PRO A 325 -13.20 -21.41 35.11
N GLY A 326 -12.58 -20.46 35.83
CA GLY A 326 -13.32 -19.52 36.69
C GLY A 326 -14.22 -18.54 35.92
N LEU A 327 -13.85 -18.15 34.70
CA LEU A 327 -14.72 -17.34 33.84
C LEU A 327 -15.83 -18.18 33.22
N ARG A 328 -15.57 -19.45 32.89
CA ARG A 328 -16.58 -20.41 32.42
C ARG A 328 -17.69 -20.61 33.45
N THR A 329 -17.33 -20.79 34.73
CA THR A 329 -18.32 -20.91 35.82
C THR A 329 -19.26 -19.71 35.88
N ARG A 330 -18.73 -18.48 35.79
CA ARG A 330 -19.55 -17.25 35.79
C ARG A 330 -20.52 -17.19 34.60
N VAL A 331 -20.08 -17.62 33.41
CA VAL A 331 -20.96 -17.69 32.22
C VAL A 331 -22.08 -18.71 32.42
N VAL A 332 -21.75 -19.91 32.92
CA VAL A 332 -22.73 -20.96 33.21
C VAL A 332 -23.75 -20.49 34.25
N GLU A 333 -23.30 -19.86 35.33
CA GLU A 333 -24.15 -19.28 36.38
C GLU A 333 -25.10 -18.21 35.82
N ALA A 334 -24.62 -17.36 34.90
CA ALA A 334 -25.42 -16.33 34.25
C ALA A 334 -26.50 -16.87 33.30
N LEU A 335 -26.28 -18.05 32.69
CA LEU A 335 -27.19 -18.67 31.72
C LEU A 335 -28.18 -19.68 32.33
N GLY A 336 -27.88 -20.23 33.52
CA GLY A 336 -28.77 -21.13 34.27
C GLY A 336 -28.59 -22.63 33.95
N THR A 337 -29.58 -23.46 34.32
CA THR A 337 -29.46 -24.93 34.29
C THR A 337 -29.43 -25.50 32.87
N GLY A 338 -28.46 -26.39 32.58
CA GLY A 338 -28.26 -27.08 31.28
C GLY A 338 -27.01 -26.62 30.50
N ALA A 339 -26.35 -25.55 30.95
CA ALA A 339 -25.17 -24.98 30.31
C ALA A 339 -23.88 -25.81 30.49
N GLU A 340 -23.76 -26.57 31.59
CA GLU A 340 -22.59 -27.41 31.90
C GLU A 340 -22.45 -28.60 30.94
N GLU A 341 -23.56 -29.27 30.61
CA GLU A 341 -23.60 -30.42 29.72
C GLU A 341 -23.27 -30.03 28.26
N ALA A 342 -23.77 -28.88 27.80
CA ALA A 342 -23.50 -28.36 26.46
C ALA A 342 -22.03 -27.91 26.29
N LEU A 343 -21.40 -27.38 27.34
CA LEU A 343 -20.00 -26.95 27.31
C LEU A 343 -19.01 -28.12 27.16
N GLN A 344 -19.36 -29.30 27.72
CA GLN A 344 -18.57 -30.52 27.59
C GLN A 344 -18.64 -31.11 26.17
N ALA A 345 -19.72 -30.88 25.43
CA ALA A 345 -19.85 -31.31 24.05
C ALA A 345 -19.08 -30.43 23.03
N ALA A 346 -18.84 -29.15 23.35
CA ALA A 346 -18.21 -28.18 22.45
C ALA A 346 -16.67 -28.16 22.48
N GLY A 347 -16.02 -28.96 23.33
CA GLY A 347 -14.60 -28.83 23.69
C GLY A 347 -13.55 -29.45 22.74
N GLU A 348 -13.93 -29.99 21.58
CA GLU A 348 -12.98 -30.59 20.63
C GLU A 348 -12.95 -29.83 19.30
N ASP A 349 -12.24 -28.69 19.28
CA ASP A 349 -11.85 -28.03 18.03
C ASP A 349 -10.35 -28.23 17.79
N THR A 350 -10.01 -29.24 16.97
CA THR A 350 -8.65 -29.51 16.51
C THR A 350 -8.24 -28.46 15.50
N LEU A 351 -7.27 -27.60 15.88
CA LEU A 351 -6.66 -26.63 14.96
C LEU A 351 -6.20 -27.32 13.66
N PRO A 352 -6.36 -26.67 12.50
CA PRO A 352 -5.79 -27.18 11.26
C PRO A 352 -4.27 -27.32 11.41
N PRO A 353 -3.67 -28.39 10.86
CA PRO A 353 -2.23 -28.61 10.96
C PRO A 353 -1.46 -27.42 10.38
N VAL A 354 -0.36 -27.05 11.03
CA VAL A 354 0.54 -26.00 10.54
C VAL A 354 0.93 -26.32 9.08
N PRO A 355 0.69 -25.41 8.11
CA PRO A 355 1.05 -25.64 6.73
C PRO A 355 2.53 -25.99 6.61
N SER A 356 2.82 -27.15 6.03
CA SER A 356 4.20 -27.59 5.80
C SER A 356 4.74 -26.90 4.54
N PRO A 357 6.00 -26.42 4.55
CA PRO A 357 6.63 -25.82 3.37
C PRO A 357 6.58 -26.76 2.16
N VAL A 358 6.24 -26.23 0.98
CA VAL A 358 6.18 -27.01 -0.26
C VAL A 358 7.44 -26.74 -1.07
N ALA A 359 8.09 -27.80 -1.54
CA ALA A 359 9.27 -27.67 -2.38
C ALA A 359 8.92 -26.91 -3.67
N LEU A 360 9.77 -25.96 -4.06
CA LEU A 360 9.57 -25.20 -5.28
C LEU A 360 9.67 -26.15 -6.48
N ALA A 361 8.68 -26.08 -7.38
CA ALA A 361 8.67 -26.89 -8.58
C ALA A 361 9.82 -26.48 -9.53
N SER A 362 10.39 -27.44 -10.26
CA SER A 362 11.55 -27.24 -11.16
C SER A 362 11.30 -26.16 -12.21
N PRO A 363 12.30 -25.39 -12.67
CA PRO A 363 12.10 -24.32 -13.65
C PRO A 363 11.33 -24.76 -14.90
N PRO A 364 10.62 -23.85 -15.59
CA PRO A 364 9.85 -24.18 -16.79
C PRO A 364 10.69 -24.96 -17.81
N ALA A 365 10.16 -26.10 -18.24
CA ALA A 365 10.85 -27.09 -19.05
C ALA A 365 10.97 -26.68 -20.54
N SER A 366 10.33 -25.59 -20.95
CA SER A 366 10.40 -25.07 -22.31
C SER A 366 10.29 -23.54 -22.39
N VAL A 367 10.72 -22.97 -23.52
CA VAL A 367 10.52 -21.55 -23.84
C VAL A 367 9.04 -21.17 -23.93
N ALA A 368 8.18 -22.08 -24.39
CA ALA A 368 6.74 -21.86 -24.48
C ALA A 368 6.10 -21.75 -23.09
N GLU A 369 6.40 -22.70 -22.20
CA GLU A 369 5.94 -22.68 -20.81
C GLU A 369 6.43 -21.40 -20.09
N THR A 370 7.69 -21.01 -20.30
CA THR A 370 8.25 -19.77 -19.74
C THR A 370 7.47 -18.54 -20.21
N ALA A 371 7.12 -18.47 -21.49
CA ALA A 371 6.36 -17.35 -22.04
C ALA A 371 4.91 -17.34 -21.53
N GLU A 372 4.26 -18.50 -21.43
CA GLU A 372 2.91 -18.66 -20.90
C GLU A 372 2.83 -18.23 -19.42
N GLU A 373 3.72 -18.74 -18.58
CA GLU A 373 3.79 -18.35 -17.16
C GLU A 373 4.08 -16.84 -17.02
N THR A 374 4.99 -16.29 -17.82
CA THR A 374 5.30 -14.86 -17.81
C THR A 374 4.06 -14.02 -18.17
N GLY A 375 3.33 -14.44 -19.20
CA GLY A 375 2.07 -13.82 -19.60
C GLY A 375 1.01 -13.87 -18.50
N ALA A 376 0.84 -15.04 -17.86
CA ALA A 376 -0.10 -15.25 -16.77
C ALA A 376 0.21 -14.35 -15.56
N LEU A 377 1.48 -14.29 -15.13
CA LEU A 377 1.91 -13.41 -14.04
C LEU A 377 1.61 -11.94 -14.33
N LEU A 378 1.91 -11.48 -15.55
CA LEU A 378 1.66 -10.09 -15.96
C LEU A 378 0.18 -9.75 -16.10
N ALA A 379 -0.67 -10.72 -16.44
CA ALA A 379 -2.12 -10.58 -16.64
C ALA A 379 -2.98 -10.79 -15.38
N SER A 380 -2.45 -11.48 -14.37
CA SER A 380 -3.15 -11.73 -13.10
C SER A 380 -3.65 -10.43 -12.45
N HIS A 381 -4.58 -10.45 -11.50
CA HIS A 381 -4.96 -9.28 -10.71
C HIS A 381 -4.82 -9.64 -9.23
N GLY A 382 -3.93 -8.97 -8.48
CA GLY A 382 -3.69 -9.26 -7.06
C GLY A 382 -2.21 -9.54 -6.71
N ILE A 383 -2.01 -10.10 -5.51
CA ILE A 383 -0.71 -10.52 -4.98
C ILE A 383 -0.22 -11.71 -5.81
N LEU A 384 1.00 -11.62 -6.33
CA LEU A 384 1.60 -12.72 -7.08
C LEU A 384 2.13 -13.78 -6.11
N PRO A 385 1.84 -15.07 -6.34
CA PRO A 385 2.49 -16.15 -5.60
C PRO A 385 4.01 -16.07 -5.78
N VAL A 386 4.74 -16.09 -4.66
CA VAL A 386 6.21 -15.95 -4.66
C VAL A 386 6.87 -17.12 -5.39
N ALA A 387 6.33 -18.33 -5.20
CA ALA A 387 6.79 -19.55 -5.86
C ALA A 387 6.75 -19.41 -7.39
N ASP A 388 5.58 -19.11 -7.94
CA ASP A 388 5.39 -18.97 -9.40
C ASP A 388 6.29 -17.87 -9.95
N PHE A 389 6.35 -16.73 -9.26
CA PHE A 389 7.19 -15.61 -9.66
C PHE A 389 8.69 -15.96 -9.75
N GLU A 390 9.24 -16.60 -8.71
CA GLU A 390 10.67 -16.96 -8.70
C GLU A 390 10.98 -18.10 -9.67
N ARG A 391 10.08 -19.07 -9.83
CA ARG A 391 10.16 -20.14 -10.83
C ARG A 391 10.22 -19.57 -12.25
N THR A 392 9.28 -18.70 -12.61
CA THR A 392 9.23 -18.09 -13.95
C THR A 392 10.45 -17.21 -14.19
N LEU A 393 10.90 -16.46 -13.19
CA LEU A 393 12.10 -15.63 -13.31
C LEU A 393 13.37 -16.45 -13.55
N ASP A 394 13.54 -17.57 -12.85
CA ASP A 394 14.66 -18.50 -13.09
C ASP A 394 14.58 -19.11 -14.50
N GLY A 395 13.37 -19.45 -14.95
CA GLY A 395 13.11 -19.90 -16.33
C GLY A 395 13.54 -18.88 -17.38
N LEU A 396 13.16 -17.61 -17.23
CA LEU A 396 13.55 -16.52 -18.12
C LEU A 396 15.08 -16.40 -18.23
N VAL A 397 15.79 -16.51 -17.11
CA VAL A 397 17.26 -16.40 -17.07
C VAL A 397 17.92 -17.61 -17.74
N ARG A 398 17.47 -18.82 -17.43
CA ARG A 398 17.98 -20.07 -18.04
C ARG A 398 17.82 -20.07 -19.56
N TRP A 399 16.60 -19.83 -20.04
CA TRP A 399 16.32 -19.84 -21.47
C TRP A 399 17.00 -18.69 -22.21
N ALA A 400 17.22 -17.55 -21.55
CA ALA A 400 18.02 -16.47 -22.14
C ALA A 400 19.51 -16.82 -22.29
N HIS A 401 20.03 -17.72 -21.45
CA HIS A 401 21.39 -18.24 -21.57
C HIS A 401 21.49 -19.38 -22.60
N GLU A 402 20.50 -20.28 -22.64
CA GLU A 402 20.51 -21.47 -23.49
C GLU A 402 20.09 -21.19 -24.94
N ASP A 403 18.93 -20.53 -25.14
CA ASP A 403 18.42 -20.17 -26.47
C ASP A 403 17.62 -18.86 -26.41
N ARG A 404 18.38 -17.75 -26.40
CA ARG A 404 17.82 -16.39 -26.38
C ARG A 404 16.90 -16.12 -27.58
N ALA A 405 17.18 -16.71 -28.74
CA ALA A 405 16.41 -16.44 -29.95
C ALA A 405 15.02 -17.06 -29.85
N ALA A 406 14.95 -18.35 -29.50
CA ALA A 406 13.68 -19.03 -29.28
C ALA A 406 12.87 -18.41 -28.14
N LEU A 407 13.52 -17.99 -27.05
CA LEU A 407 12.85 -17.30 -25.95
C LEU A 407 12.21 -15.98 -26.40
N LEU A 408 12.92 -15.16 -27.18
CA LEU A 408 12.37 -13.89 -27.68
C LEU A 408 11.19 -14.09 -28.63
N GLU A 409 11.25 -15.12 -29.48
CA GLU A 409 10.13 -15.48 -30.36
C GLU A 409 8.89 -15.87 -29.54
N ALA A 410 9.05 -16.72 -28.52
CA ALA A 410 7.96 -17.15 -27.65
C ALA A 410 7.37 -15.99 -26.81
N LEU A 411 8.21 -15.04 -26.37
CA LEU A 411 7.78 -13.89 -25.57
C LEU A 411 7.16 -12.75 -26.36
N GLU A 412 7.27 -12.74 -27.70
CA GLU A 412 6.79 -11.62 -28.52
C GLU A 412 5.31 -11.27 -28.29
N PRO A 413 4.36 -12.23 -28.19
CA PRO A 413 2.96 -11.92 -27.89
C PRO A 413 2.78 -11.22 -26.53
N VAL A 414 3.56 -11.63 -25.52
CA VAL A 414 3.53 -11.03 -24.18
C VAL A 414 4.10 -9.61 -24.23
N ALA A 415 5.27 -9.45 -24.85
CA ALA A 415 5.98 -8.18 -25.00
C ALA A 415 5.16 -7.13 -25.78
N ALA A 416 4.46 -7.54 -26.85
CA ALA A 416 3.64 -6.65 -27.68
C ALA A 416 2.52 -5.94 -26.90
N THR A 417 2.04 -6.55 -25.80
CA THR A 417 1.00 -5.93 -24.95
C THR A 417 1.56 -4.88 -23.99
N ARG A 418 2.88 -4.85 -23.77
CA ARG A 418 3.50 -4.05 -22.73
C ARG A 418 3.65 -2.59 -23.16
N TRP A 419 3.55 -1.70 -22.18
CA TRP A 419 3.59 -0.25 -22.41
C TRP A 419 4.89 0.18 -23.10
N TRP A 420 6.04 -0.34 -22.66
CA TRP A 420 7.36 0.00 -23.21
C TRP A 420 7.57 -0.49 -24.64
N SER A 421 6.85 -1.53 -25.07
CA SER A 421 6.88 -2.03 -26.45
C SER A 421 5.97 -1.21 -27.36
N ARG A 422 4.79 -0.82 -26.85
CA ARG A 422 3.78 -0.04 -27.59
C ARG A 422 4.19 1.42 -27.80
N THR A 423 4.87 2.02 -26.83
CA THR A 423 5.23 3.44 -26.86
C THR A 423 6.52 3.73 -27.60
N CYS A 424 7.41 2.74 -27.78
CA CYS A 424 8.76 2.97 -28.30
C CYS A 424 9.18 1.86 -29.28
N ARG A 425 9.37 2.22 -30.57
CA ARG A 425 9.99 1.32 -31.56
C ARG A 425 11.51 1.19 -31.39
N ARG A 426 12.15 2.12 -30.67
CA ARG A 426 13.59 2.14 -30.34
C ARG A 426 13.78 1.89 -28.83
N PRO A 427 15.02 1.66 -28.34
CA PRO A 427 15.29 1.70 -26.91
C PRO A 427 14.79 3.02 -26.31
N LEU A 428 14.28 2.95 -25.07
CA LEU A 428 13.88 4.12 -24.31
C LEU A 428 15.10 5.06 -24.15
N PRO A 429 14.92 6.39 -24.25
CA PRO A 429 15.98 7.34 -23.96
C PRO A 429 16.62 7.06 -22.61
N ASP A 430 17.97 7.02 -22.56
CA ASP A 430 18.75 6.62 -21.37
C ASP A 430 18.36 7.42 -20.11
N ASP A 431 17.95 8.68 -20.26
CA ASP A 431 17.48 9.58 -19.19
C ASP A 431 16.06 9.26 -18.67
N SER A 432 15.23 8.61 -19.48
CA SER A 432 13.83 8.29 -19.14
C SER A 432 13.66 6.93 -18.44
N VAL A 433 14.61 6.01 -18.66
CA VAL A 433 14.54 4.61 -18.19
C VAL A 433 14.49 4.50 -16.66
N PRO A 434 15.32 5.21 -15.87
CA PRO A 434 15.21 5.19 -14.42
C PRO A 434 13.84 5.66 -13.93
N SER A 435 13.28 6.72 -14.53
CA SER A 435 11.94 7.22 -14.15
C SER A 435 10.82 6.25 -14.50
N ALA A 436 10.98 5.45 -15.56
CA ALA A 436 9.95 4.52 -16.03
C ALA A 436 9.94 3.19 -15.27
N PHE A 437 11.11 2.68 -14.87
CA PHE A 437 11.24 1.39 -14.15
C PHE A 437 11.64 1.53 -12.68
N ALA A 438 12.03 2.71 -12.23
CA ALA A 438 12.36 3.01 -10.83
C ALA A 438 11.86 4.42 -10.43
N PRO A 439 10.55 4.70 -10.50
CA PRO A 439 10.03 6.00 -10.09
C PRO A 439 10.32 6.21 -8.60
N SER A 440 10.93 7.34 -8.23
CA SER A 440 11.32 7.68 -6.84
C SER A 440 10.15 7.72 -5.85
N HIS A 441 8.92 7.56 -6.33
CA HIS A 441 7.68 7.71 -5.58
C HIS A 441 6.72 6.50 -5.71
N VAL A 442 7.15 5.41 -6.36
CA VAL A 442 6.34 4.19 -6.56
C VAL A 442 7.11 2.97 -6.06
N ARG A 443 6.43 2.06 -5.35
CA ARG A 443 7.03 0.79 -4.91
C ARG A 443 7.49 -0.04 -6.11
N PHE A 444 8.69 -0.62 -6.04
CA PHE A 444 9.16 -1.53 -7.07
C PHE A 444 8.44 -2.88 -6.95
N THR A 445 7.36 -3.04 -7.73
CA THR A 445 6.50 -4.23 -7.68
C THR A 445 7.08 -5.39 -8.48
N PRO A 446 6.74 -6.66 -8.16
CA PRO A 446 7.22 -7.80 -8.94
C PRO A 446 6.84 -7.75 -10.43
N ARG A 447 5.69 -7.15 -10.76
CA ARG A 447 5.28 -6.93 -12.17
C ARG A 447 6.19 -5.94 -12.88
N LEU A 448 6.51 -4.82 -12.22
CA LEU A 448 7.44 -3.83 -12.77
C LEU A 448 8.85 -4.44 -12.92
N ALA A 449 9.21 -5.34 -12.01
CA ALA A 449 10.45 -6.09 -12.06
C ALA A 449 10.51 -7.04 -13.27
N LEU A 450 9.42 -7.77 -13.57
CA LEU A 450 9.30 -8.56 -14.79
C LEU A 450 9.28 -7.69 -16.05
N ASP A 451 8.58 -6.56 -16.04
CA ASP A 451 8.61 -5.60 -17.15
C ASP A 451 10.03 -5.11 -17.44
N LEU A 452 10.84 -4.85 -16.41
CA LEU A 452 12.25 -4.46 -16.55
C LEU A 452 13.09 -5.59 -17.18
N VAL A 453 12.91 -6.82 -16.72
CA VAL A 453 13.62 -8.00 -17.26
C VAL A 453 13.26 -8.22 -18.72
N LEU A 454 11.97 -8.15 -19.08
CA LEU A 454 11.51 -8.27 -20.46
C LEU A 454 12.00 -7.11 -21.33
N ALA A 455 11.99 -5.87 -20.82
CA ALA A 455 12.55 -4.73 -21.53
C ALA A 455 14.06 -4.91 -21.78
N GLY A 456 14.79 -5.49 -20.82
CA GLY A 456 16.19 -5.91 -20.99
C GLY A 456 16.35 -6.96 -22.09
N LEU A 457 15.57 -8.04 -22.04
CA LEU A 457 15.60 -9.11 -23.04
C LEU A 457 15.34 -8.57 -24.45
N HIS A 458 14.33 -7.72 -24.62
CA HIS A 458 13.98 -7.10 -25.90
C HIS A 458 14.86 -5.89 -26.27
N GLN A 459 15.96 -5.64 -25.54
CA GLN A 459 16.90 -4.53 -25.79
C GLN A 459 16.22 -3.15 -25.84
N ARG A 460 15.16 -2.97 -25.05
CA ARG A 460 14.44 -1.69 -24.89
C ARG A 460 15.11 -0.75 -23.92
N ILE A 461 16.09 -1.26 -23.17
CA ILE A 461 17.01 -0.51 -22.33
C ILE A 461 18.45 -0.81 -22.76
N THR A 462 19.39 0.06 -22.41
CA THR A 462 20.80 -0.11 -22.80
C THR A 462 21.65 -0.66 -21.63
N PRO A 463 22.75 -1.39 -21.93
CA PRO A 463 23.68 -1.85 -20.89
C PRO A 463 24.23 -0.71 -20.04
N ARG A 464 24.50 0.44 -20.67
CA ARG A 464 25.02 1.65 -20.04
C ARG A 464 24.06 2.16 -18.96
N THR A 465 22.77 2.23 -19.29
CA THR A 465 21.77 2.74 -18.36
C THR A 465 21.53 1.78 -17.21
N ALA A 466 21.46 0.48 -17.47
CA ALA A 466 21.36 -0.53 -16.41
C ALA A 466 22.59 -0.47 -15.47
N LYS A 467 23.79 -0.31 -16.04
CA LYS A 467 25.03 -0.16 -15.26
C LYS A 467 25.08 1.14 -14.46
N ALA A 468 24.65 2.25 -15.04
CA ALA A 468 24.58 3.54 -14.35
C ALA A 468 23.63 3.52 -13.15
N VAL A 469 22.50 2.79 -13.23
CA VAL A 469 21.58 2.60 -12.10
C VAL A 469 22.23 1.76 -11.00
N LEU A 470 22.95 0.70 -11.36
CA LEU A 470 23.68 -0.14 -10.40
C LEU A 470 24.82 0.64 -9.71
N ASP A 471 25.57 1.45 -10.45
CA ASP A 471 26.68 2.26 -9.93
C ASP A 471 26.20 3.49 -9.14
N GLY A 472 25.08 4.09 -9.54
CA GLY A 472 24.47 5.27 -8.93
C GLY A 472 23.74 5.00 -7.60
N GLY A 473 23.77 3.76 -7.10
CA GLY A 473 23.02 3.27 -5.94
C GLY A 473 23.26 3.96 -4.58
N GLY A 474 23.99 5.07 -4.52
CA GLY A 474 24.24 5.82 -3.28
C GLY A 474 23.17 6.86 -2.90
N ALA A 475 22.39 7.40 -3.86
CA ALA A 475 21.53 8.55 -3.56
C ALA A 475 20.09 8.20 -3.15
N HIS A 476 19.54 7.06 -3.59
CA HIS A 476 18.12 6.70 -3.40
C HIS A 476 17.88 5.27 -2.88
N ALA A 477 18.94 4.55 -2.48
CA ALA A 477 18.84 3.21 -1.90
C ALA A 477 18.45 3.22 -0.41
N GLY A 478 18.63 4.35 0.29
CA GLY A 478 18.36 4.46 1.73
C GLY A 478 16.93 4.82 2.13
N CYS A 479 16.03 5.10 1.17
CA CYS A 479 14.71 5.67 1.49
C CYS A 479 13.54 4.67 1.47
N LEU A 480 13.73 3.44 0.95
CA LEU A 480 12.67 2.43 0.88
C LEU A 480 13.20 1.01 1.18
N PRO A 481 12.40 0.12 1.80
CA PRO A 481 12.80 -1.26 2.14
C PRO A 481 13.09 -2.18 0.94
N ASP A 482 12.75 -1.79 -0.29
CA ASP A 482 12.84 -2.61 -1.51
C ASP A 482 14.18 -2.46 -2.26
N GLY A 483 15.16 -1.74 -1.70
CA GLY A 483 16.47 -1.48 -2.31
C GLY A 483 17.21 -2.74 -2.81
N PRO A 484 17.40 -3.78 -1.97
CA PRO A 484 18.07 -5.02 -2.39
C PRO A 484 17.32 -5.78 -3.48
N PHE A 485 15.98 -5.86 -3.37
CA PHE A 485 15.12 -6.48 -4.37
C PHE A 485 15.26 -5.75 -5.71
N ARG A 486 15.16 -4.42 -5.72
CA ARG A 486 15.34 -3.59 -6.92
C ARG A 486 16.71 -3.77 -7.57
N ALA A 487 17.79 -3.74 -6.78
CA ALA A 487 19.15 -3.89 -7.29
C ALA A 487 19.35 -5.24 -8.01
N ARG A 488 18.78 -6.34 -7.47
CA ARG A 488 18.80 -7.66 -8.11
C ARG A 488 18.20 -7.62 -9.52
N PHE A 489 17.05 -7.00 -9.74
CA PHE A 489 16.43 -6.97 -11.07
C PHE A 489 17.17 -6.10 -12.07
N TRP A 490 17.79 -5.01 -11.62
CA TRP A 490 18.68 -4.22 -12.48
C TRP A 490 19.94 -4.98 -12.86
N GLU A 491 20.50 -5.78 -11.94
CA GLU A 491 21.61 -6.68 -12.23
C GLU A 491 21.20 -7.74 -13.25
N ILE A 492 20.07 -8.42 -13.05
CA ILE A 492 19.54 -9.41 -14.00
C ILE A 492 19.35 -8.77 -15.38
N ALA A 493 18.67 -7.63 -15.47
CA ALA A 493 18.44 -6.95 -16.73
C ALA A 493 19.76 -6.52 -17.42
N HIS A 494 20.75 -6.07 -16.65
CA HIS A 494 22.09 -5.76 -17.17
C HIS A 494 22.81 -7.01 -17.70
N ARG A 495 22.76 -8.12 -16.95
CA ARG A 495 23.40 -9.40 -17.32
C ARG A 495 22.77 -9.99 -18.58
N LEU A 496 21.44 -9.95 -18.72
CA LEU A 496 20.73 -10.40 -19.92
C LEU A 496 21.12 -9.62 -21.20
N LEU A 497 21.61 -8.38 -21.06
CA LEU A 497 22.09 -7.56 -22.16
C LEU A 497 23.58 -7.75 -22.47
N THR A 498 24.35 -8.37 -21.58
CA THR A 498 25.82 -8.39 -21.64
C THR A 498 26.39 -9.79 -21.58
N ASP A 499 26.17 -10.49 -20.47
CA ASP A 499 26.68 -11.81 -20.16
C ASP A 499 25.60 -12.58 -19.37
N PRO A 500 24.66 -13.25 -20.07
CA PRO A 500 23.53 -13.93 -19.46
C PRO A 500 23.97 -15.02 -18.48
N GLN A 501 23.36 -15.03 -17.29
CA GLN A 501 23.63 -16.01 -16.25
C GLN A 501 22.99 -17.37 -16.60
N PRO A 502 23.64 -18.51 -16.28
CA PRO A 502 23.09 -19.82 -16.57
C PRO A 502 21.79 -20.14 -15.80
N PHE A 503 21.63 -19.58 -14.60
CA PHE A 503 20.43 -19.65 -13.74
C PHE A 503 20.63 -18.73 -12.52
N LEU A 504 19.60 -18.43 -11.75
CA LEU A 504 19.73 -17.57 -10.56
C LEU A 504 20.22 -18.36 -9.34
N LEU A 505 21.17 -17.80 -8.60
CA LEU A 505 21.65 -18.38 -7.34
C LEU A 505 20.60 -18.28 -6.24
N SER A 506 19.76 -17.25 -6.27
CA SER A 506 18.80 -16.94 -5.22
C SER A 506 17.43 -17.62 -5.36
N THR A 507 17.18 -18.40 -6.42
CA THR A 507 15.93 -19.16 -6.61
C THR A 507 15.63 -20.00 -5.36
N PRO A 508 14.46 -19.87 -4.71
CA PRO A 508 14.26 -20.54 -3.43
C PRO A 508 14.11 -22.06 -3.61
N SER A 509 14.38 -22.82 -2.55
CA SER A 509 14.10 -24.26 -2.50
C SER A 509 12.66 -24.54 -2.12
N TRP A 510 12.02 -23.58 -1.42
CA TRP A 510 10.68 -23.68 -0.87
C TRP A 510 9.80 -22.52 -1.35
N ASP A 511 8.49 -22.77 -1.43
CA ASP A 511 7.46 -21.80 -1.81
C ASP A 511 7.42 -20.53 -0.92
N ASN A 512 7.90 -20.64 0.32
CA ASN A 512 8.04 -19.55 1.27
C ASN A 512 9.28 -18.66 1.04
N GLY A 513 10.08 -18.92 0.00
CA GLY A 513 11.24 -18.11 -0.36
C GLY A 513 12.55 -18.49 0.32
N LEU A 514 12.57 -19.52 1.18
CA LEU A 514 13.79 -20.04 1.81
C LEU A 514 14.62 -20.89 0.84
N LEU A 515 15.93 -20.88 1.03
CA LEU A 515 16.91 -21.60 0.22
C LEU A 515 17.72 -22.57 1.09
N GLU A 516 17.85 -23.82 0.66
CA GLU A 516 18.68 -24.81 1.33
C GLU A 516 20.18 -24.49 1.13
N PRO A 517 21.00 -24.55 2.20
CA PRO A 517 22.41 -24.19 2.12
C PRO A 517 23.19 -25.13 1.20
N GLY A 518 22.78 -26.40 1.14
CA GLY A 518 23.35 -27.39 0.24
C GLY A 518 23.15 -27.03 -1.24
N GLU A 519 21.93 -26.62 -1.62
CA GLU A 519 21.61 -26.23 -3.00
C GLU A 519 22.39 -24.99 -3.43
N LEU A 520 22.54 -23.98 -2.56
CA LEU A 520 23.32 -22.79 -2.91
C LEU A 520 24.80 -23.14 -3.15
N THR A 521 25.36 -24.07 -2.38
CA THR A 521 26.73 -24.57 -2.63
C THR A 521 26.83 -25.29 -3.98
N ASP A 522 25.86 -26.14 -4.32
CA ASP A 522 25.85 -26.89 -5.58
C ASP A 522 25.68 -25.96 -6.80
N ARG A 523 24.91 -24.89 -6.65
CA ARG A 523 24.77 -23.81 -7.64
C ARG A 523 26.08 -23.06 -7.85
N LEU A 524 26.79 -22.66 -6.78
CA LEU A 524 28.11 -22.02 -6.87
C LEU A 524 29.14 -22.93 -7.53
N LYS A 525 29.15 -24.22 -7.18
CA LYS A 525 30.01 -25.23 -7.83
C LYS A 525 29.74 -25.33 -9.32
N THR A 526 28.47 -25.27 -9.71
CA THR A 526 28.08 -25.28 -11.13
C THR A 526 28.52 -24.01 -11.86
N TYR A 527 28.35 -22.84 -11.25
CA TYR A 527 28.88 -21.57 -11.77
C TYR A 527 30.39 -21.64 -12.00
N GLN A 528 31.15 -22.15 -11.02
CA GLN A 528 32.60 -22.34 -11.13
C GLN A 528 32.96 -23.27 -12.29
N ARG A 529 32.26 -24.41 -12.43
CA ARG A 529 32.47 -25.37 -13.53
C ARG A 529 32.21 -24.76 -14.90
N LEU A 530 31.19 -23.90 -15.01
CA LEU A 530 30.82 -23.22 -16.25
C LEU A 530 31.67 -21.97 -16.53
N GLY A 531 32.53 -21.55 -15.59
CA GLY A 531 33.26 -20.28 -15.70
C GLY A 531 32.35 -19.04 -15.73
N ALA A 532 31.13 -19.16 -15.20
CA ALA A 532 30.12 -18.10 -15.23
C ALA A 532 30.36 -17.07 -14.12
N HIS A 533 30.16 -15.78 -14.42
CA HIS A 533 30.28 -14.72 -13.43
C HIS A 533 29.09 -14.71 -12.47
N VAL A 534 29.37 -14.66 -11.16
CA VAL A 534 28.36 -14.53 -10.12
C VAL A 534 27.88 -13.07 -10.02
N GLY A 535 26.57 -12.86 -10.17
CA GLY A 535 25.93 -11.57 -9.89
C GLY A 535 25.99 -11.25 -8.39
N ALA A 536 26.48 -10.07 -8.03
CA ALA A 536 26.65 -9.65 -6.65
C ALA A 536 25.31 -9.41 -5.94
N CYS A 537 24.33 -8.84 -6.63
CA CYS A 537 23.00 -8.58 -6.07
C CYS A 537 22.19 -9.86 -5.95
N ASP A 538 22.23 -10.74 -6.96
CA ASP A 538 21.58 -12.05 -6.88
C ASP A 538 22.20 -12.95 -5.80
N PHE A 539 23.54 -12.96 -5.68
CA PHE A 539 24.21 -13.68 -4.61
C PHE A 539 23.88 -13.12 -3.22
N ALA A 540 23.81 -11.78 -3.07
CA ALA A 540 23.36 -11.17 -1.81
C ALA A 540 21.94 -11.60 -1.44
N GLN A 541 21.02 -11.66 -2.41
CA GLN A 541 19.68 -12.18 -2.19
C GLN A 541 19.70 -13.66 -1.78
N ALA A 542 20.58 -14.48 -2.37
CA ALA A 542 20.73 -15.89 -2.01
C ALA A 542 21.18 -16.05 -0.54
N LEU A 543 22.13 -15.22 -0.07
CA LEU A 543 22.58 -15.20 1.33
C LEU A 543 21.45 -14.80 2.29
N LEU A 544 20.56 -13.88 1.91
CA LEU A 544 19.41 -13.51 2.73
C LEU A 544 18.34 -14.62 2.83
N ARG A 545 18.29 -15.52 1.84
CA ARG A 545 17.33 -16.63 1.78
C ARG A 545 17.85 -17.93 2.40
N VAL A 546 19.17 -18.07 2.49
CA VAL A 546 19.79 -19.34 2.90
C VAL A 546 19.43 -19.64 4.36
N ARG A 547 18.92 -20.85 4.59
CA ARG A 547 18.55 -21.28 5.95
C ARG A 547 19.80 -21.50 6.79
N THR A 548 19.78 -20.96 8.01
CA THR A 548 20.86 -21.10 8.99
C THR A 548 20.41 -21.78 10.28
N THR A 549 19.12 -22.15 10.38
CA THR A 549 18.49 -22.72 11.58
C THR A 549 18.93 -24.14 11.87
N ASP A 550 19.08 -24.98 10.84
CA ASP A 550 19.72 -26.30 10.97
C ASP A 550 21.25 -26.13 10.95
N ARG A 551 21.85 -26.15 12.14
CA ARG A 551 23.29 -25.93 12.31
C ARG A 551 24.15 -27.04 11.71
N ALA A 552 23.66 -28.29 11.69
CA ALA A 552 24.42 -29.40 11.13
C ALA A 552 24.46 -29.31 9.59
N ALA A 553 23.31 -29.03 8.97
CA ALA A 553 23.22 -28.80 7.53
C ALA A 553 24.01 -27.55 7.11
N ALA A 554 23.96 -26.48 7.90
CA ALA A 554 24.70 -25.25 7.64
C ALA A 554 26.23 -25.46 7.70
N GLU A 555 26.75 -26.19 8.70
CA GLU A 555 28.20 -26.46 8.78
C GLU A 555 28.68 -27.35 7.64
N ALA A 556 27.94 -28.42 7.32
CA ALA A 556 28.29 -29.30 6.21
C ALA A 556 28.32 -28.54 4.86
N ALA A 557 27.36 -27.63 4.64
CA ALA A 557 27.37 -26.76 3.47
C ALA A 557 28.52 -25.73 3.51
N ALA A 558 28.86 -25.18 4.68
CA ALA A 558 29.97 -24.24 4.83
C ALA A 558 31.34 -24.86 4.50
N GLU A 559 31.57 -26.10 4.92
CA GLU A 559 32.77 -26.87 4.54
C GLU A 559 32.86 -27.05 3.02
N ARG A 560 31.77 -27.51 2.40
CA ARG A 560 31.72 -27.69 0.93
C ARG A 560 31.90 -26.36 0.19
N ALA A 561 31.32 -25.27 0.67
CA ALA A 561 31.46 -23.94 0.08
C ALA A 561 32.90 -23.41 0.18
N ALA A 562 33.58 -23.61 1.32
CA ALA A 562 34.98 -23.22 1.49
C ALA A 562 35.91 -23.96 0.52
N LEU A 563 35.63 -25.25 0.25
CA LEU A 563 36.40 -26.07 -0.69
C LEU A 563 36.30 -25.63 -2.16
N LEU A 564 35.33 -24.76 -2.51
CA LEU A 564 35.26 -24.18 -3.86
C LEU A 564 36.44 -23.25 -4.16
N GLY A 565 37.09 -22.68 -3.14
CA GLY A 565 38.23 -21.78 -3.29
C GLY A 565 37.91 -20.41 -3.90
N THR A 566 36.63 -20.11 -4.16
CA THR A 566 36.17 -18.83 -4.73
C THR A 566 35.88 -17.79 -3.65
N PRO A 567 35.91 -16.48 -3.97
CA PRO A 567 35.47 -15.43 -3.05
C PRO A 567 34.04 -15.64 -2.53
N GLU A 568 33.13 -16.06 -3.40
CA GLU A 568 31.72 -16.32 -3.07
C GLU A 568 31.58 -17.55 -2.18
N GLY A 569 32.35 -18.61 -2.44
CA GLY A 569 32.39 -19.81 -1.59
C GLY A 569 32.86 -19.51 -0.18
N ARG A 570 33.91 -18.68 -0.03
CA ARG A 570 34.37 -18.20 1.29
C ARG A 570 33.29 -17.38 1.99
N ARG A 571 32.68 -16.43 1.30
CA ARG A 571 31.63 -15.57 1.86
C ARG A 571 30.40 -16.37 2.30
N LEU A 572 29.97 -17.37 1.54
CA LEU A 572 28.89 -18.27 1.93
C LEU A 572 29.27 -19.09 3.17
N ALA A 573 30.49 -19.64 3.21
CA ALA A 573 30.95 -20.42 4.34
C ALA A 573 30.96 -19.59 5.64
N ASP A 574 31.48 -18.36 5.58
CA ASP A 574 31.48 -17.45 6.73
C ASP A 574 30.04 -17.12 7.18
N TRP A 575 29.15 -16.80 6.23
CA TRP A 575 27.74 -16.51 6.52
C TRP A 575 27.00 -17.66 7.23
N LEU A 576 27.20 -18.89 6.76
CA LEU A 576 26.59 -20.07 7.35
C LEU A 576 27.14 -20.34 8.76
N ARG A 577 28.44 -20.12 8.98
CA ARG A 577 29.07 -20.29 10.30
C ARG A 577 28.62 -19.25 11.31
N THR A 578 28.43 -17.99 10.91
CA THR A 578 27.98 -16.92 11.81
C THR A 578 26.48 -16.92 12.08
N GLY A 579 25.71 -17.72 11.33
CA GLY A 579 24.25 -17.82 11.50
C GLY A 579 23.44 -16.83 10.67
N GLY A 580 24.07 -16.09 9.75
CA GLY A 580 23.43 -15.06 8.93
C GLY A 580 23.59 -13.65 9.50
N LEU A 581 22.59 -12.79 9.25
CA LEU A 581 22.48 -11.42 9.79
C LEU A 581 22.18 -11.39 11.28
#